data_AF-A0A920HPG1-F1
#
_entry.id   AF-A0A920HPG1-F1
#
_cell.length_a   1.000
_cell.length_b   1.000
_cell.length_c   1.000
_cell.angle_alpha   90.00
_cell.angle_beta   90.00
_cell.angle_gamma   90.00
#
_symmetry.space_group_name_H-M   'P 1'
#
loop_
_entity.id
_entity.type
_entity.pdbx_description
1 polymer ?
#
loop_
_entity_poly.entity_id
_entity_poly.type
_entity_poly.pdbx_seq_one_letter_code
_entity_poly.pdbx_strand_id
1 'polypeptide(L)'
;MLEGEKAHAQKFDELIEKKKTRATALMPLWHLSGFTLGVVSALGGRNSLMACTEAVEEVIDKHYSDQISELENSGKEPEILETIKKFHADELEHEEIAKNEISENTPFLNAFKKLLK
;
A
#
# COMPACT_ATOMS: atom_id res chain seq x y z
N MET A 1 -6.16 8.69 2.25
CA MET A 1 -6.00 8.20 0.86
C MET A 1 -5.13 9.16 0.04
N LEU A 2 -5.55 9.69 -1.12
CA LEU A 2 -4.62 10.23 -2.14
C LEU A 2 -3.55 11.24 -1.68
N GLU A 3 -3.91 12.21 -0.83
CA GLU A 3 -2.93 13.18 -0.32
C GLU A 3 -1.91 12.52 0.62
N GLY A 4 -2.35 11.54 1.42
CA GLY A 4 -1.48 10.70 2.25
C GLY A 4 -0.51 9.88 1.41
N GLU A 5 -1.00 9.14 0.40
CA GLU A 5 -0.17 8.34 -0.52
C GLU A 5 0.91 9.18 -1.21
N LYS A 6 0.56 10.41 -1.63
CA LYS A 6 1.53 11.33 -2.23
C LYS A 6 2.60 11.75 -1.24
N ALA A 7 2.22 12.04 0.00
CA ALA A 7 3.17 12.39 1.05
C ALA A 7 4.10 11.21 1.39
N HIS A 8 3.58 9.97 1.39
CA HIS A 8 4.37 8.76 1.56
C HIS A 8 5.40 8.59 0.44
N ALA A 9 4.96 8.66 -0.81
CA ALA A 9 5.83 8.55 -1.97
C ALA A 9 6.93 9.63 -1.97
N GLN A 10 6.55 10.89 -1.72
CA GLN A 10 7.50 12.00 -1.60
C GLN A 10 8.54 11.74 -0.50
N LYS A 11 8.11 11.22 0.65
CA LYS A 11 9.03 10.94 1.75
C LYS A 11 10.03 9.84 1.38
N PHE A 12 9.60 8.80 0.67
CA PHE A 12 10.52 7.76 0.21
C PHE A 12 11.48 8.27 -0.86
N ASP A 13 11.03 9.12 -1.79
CA ASP A 13 11.92 9.77 -2.78
C ASP A 13 13.01 10.61 -2.09
N GLU A 14 12.63 11.41 -1.07
CA GLU A 14 13.58 12.17 -0.25
C GLU A 14 14.60 11.25 0.45
N LEU A 15 14.15 10.12 1.01
CA LEU A 15 15.01 9.16 1.70
C LEU A 15 15.98 8.48 0.74
N ILE A 16 15.53 8.14 -0.48
CA ILE A 16 16.38 7.57 -1.54
C ILE A 16 17.50 8.55 -1.89
N GLU A 17 17.16 9.82 -2.12
CA GLU A 17 18.14 10.86 -2.43
C GLU A 17 19.12 11.09 -1.26
N LYS A 18 18.59 11.28 -0.06
CA LYS A 18 19.39 11.54 1.17
C LYS A 18 20.40 10.43 1.44
N LYS A 19 20.00 9.18 1.25
CA LYS A 19 20.84 7.99 1.49
C LYS A 19 21.70 7.61 0.29
N LYS A 20 21.57 8.32 -0.84
CA LYS A 20 22.25 8.02 -2.11
C LYS A 20 22.01 6.58 -2.56
N THR A 21 20.83 6.04 -2.24
CA THR A 21 20.42 4.73 -2.72
C THR A 21 19.78 4.89 -4.10
N ARG A 22 19.71 3.79 -4.85
CA ARG A 22 19.08 3.81 -6.17
C ARG A 22 17.72 3.12 -6.07
N ALA A 23 16.70 3.71 -6.68
CA ALA A 23 15.45 3.02 -6.91
C ALA A 23 15.67 1.74 -7.75
N THR A 24 14.71 0.82 -7.68
CA THR A 24 14.79 -0.42 -8.47
C THR A 24 14.78 -0.12 -9.97
N ALA A 25 15.57 -0.87 -10.76
CA ALA A 25 15.53 -0.75 -12.22
C ALA A 25 14.17 -1.16 -12.81
N LEU A 26 13.34 -1.85 -12.02
CA LEU A 26 12.01 -2.30 -12.39
C LEU A 26 10.92 -1.24 -12.15
N MET A 27 11.25 -0.01 -11.73
CA MET A 27 10.25 1.05 -11.50
C MET A 27 9.25 1.24 -12.66
N PRO A 28 9.66 1.23 -13.95
CA PRO A 28 8.71 1.36 -15.06
C PRO A 28 7.67 0.23 -15.11
N LEU A 29 8.08 -0.99 -14.75
CA LEU A 29 7.19 -2.14 -14.69
C LEU A 29 6.16 -1.97 -13.55
N TRP A 30 6.60 -1.51 -12.38
CA TRP A 30 5.72 -1.31 -11.23
C TRP A 30 4.71 -0.19 -11.45
N HIS A 31 5.12 0.92 -12.09
CA HIS A 31 4.19 1.99 -12.47
C HIS A 31 3.09 1.49 -13.42
N LEU A 32 3.46 0.71 -14.43
CA LEU A 32 2.50 0.15 -15.37
C LEU A 32 1.54 -0.84 -14.68
N SER A 33 2.08 -1.72 -13.83
CA SER A 33 1.28 -2.70 -13.08
C SER A 33 0.30 -2.02 -12.12
N GLY A 34 0.74 -1.04 -11.33
CA GLY A 34 -0.13 -0.31 -10.40
C GLY A 34 -1.24 0.46 -11.11
N PHE A 35 -0.92 1.14 -12.22
CA PHE A 35 -1.93 1.83 -13.04
C PHE A 35 -2.95 0.84 -13.63
N THR A 36 -2.47 -0.27 -14.19
CA THR A 36 -3.33 -1.29 -14.79
C THR A 36 -4.27 -1.91 -13.75
N LEU A 37 -3.75 -2.23 -12.56
CA LEU A 37 -4.55 -2.72 -11.44
C LEU A 37 -5.64 -1.72 -11.05
N GLY A 38 -5.29 -0.43 -10.91
CA GLY A 38 -6.26 0.62 -10.60
C GLY A 38 -7.36 0.77 -11.66
N VAL A 39 -7.01 0.74 -12.94
CA VAL A 39 -7.98 0.80 -14.05
C VAL A 39 -8.92 -0.42 -14.03
N VAL A 40 -8.38 -1.63 -13.90
CA VAL A 40 -9.19 -2.86 -13.88
C VAL A 40 -10.15 -2.85 -12.69
N SER A 41 -9.67 -2.47 -11.51
CA SER A 41 -10.51 -2.39 -10.30
C SER A 41 -11.60 -1.32 -10.43
N ALA A 42 -11.29 -0.16 -11.02
CA ALA A 42 -12.27 0.91 -11.25
C ALA A 42 -13.37 0.51 -12.26
N LEU A 43 -13.03 -0.26 -13.30
CA LEU A 43 -14.02 -0.81 -14.24
C LEU A 43 -15.02 -1.76 -13.54
N GLY A 44 -14.60 -2.44 -12.48
CA GLY A 44 -15.46 -3.25 -11.61
C GLY A 44 -16.34 -2.45 -10.64
N GLY A 45 -16.29 -1.11 -10.67
CA GLY A 45 -17.07 -0.22 -9.83
C GLY A 45 -16.49 0.03 -8.42
N ARG A 46 -17.21 0.82 -7.61
CA ARG A 46 -16.72 1.28 -6.29
C ARG A 46 -16.33 0.14 -5.35
N ASN A 47 -17.17 -0.90 -5.24
CA ASN A 47 -16.88 -2.03 -4.36
C ASN A 47 -15.63 -2.81 -4.79
N SER A 48 -15.39 -2.97 -6.10
CA SER A 48 -14.17 -3.63 -6.60
C SER A 48 -12.93 -2.78 -6.37
N LEU A 49 -13.04 -1.46 -6.53
CA LEU A 49 -11.97 -0.52 -6.18
C LEU A 49 -11.60 -0.63 -4.70
N MET A 50 -12.59 -0.58 -3.79
CA MET A 50 -12.35 -0.70 -2.35
C MET A 50 -11.83 -2.08 -1.96
N ALA A 51 -12.29 -3.16 -2.60
CA ALA A 51 -11.74 -4.51 -2.38
C ALA A 51 -10.28 -4.64 -2.83
N CYS A 52 -9.91 -3.95 -3.91
CA CYS A 52 -8.52 -3.85 -4.34
C CYS A 52 -7.68 -3.04 -3.34
N THR A 53 -8.21 -1.92 -2.83
CA THR A 53 -7.55 -1.13 -1.78
C THR A 53 -7.34 -1.98 -0.53
N GLU A 54 -8.39 -2.61 0.00
CA GLU A 54 -8.32 -3.53 1.14
C GLU A 54 -7.20 -4.58 0.97
N ALA A 55 -7.14 -5.24 -0.18
CA ALA A 55 -6.12 -6.26 -0.45
C ALA A 55 -4.70 -5.69 -0.55
N VAL A 56 -4.54 -4.48 -1.11
CA VAL A 56 -3.23 -3.82 -1.19
C VAL A 56 -2.78 -3.37 0.21
N GLU A 57 -3.66 -2.76 1.01
CA GLU A 57 -3.32 -2.34 2.37
C GLU A 57 -2.99 -3.53 3.27
N GLU A 58 -3.69 -4.67 3.15
CA GLU A 58 -3.37 -5.90 3.90
C GLU A 58 -1.93 -6.39 3.60
N VAL A 59 -1.49 -6.26 2.34
CA VAL A 59 -0.11 -6.59 1.95
C VAL A 59 0.87 -5.56 2.51
N ILE A 60 0.55 -4.27 2.47
CA ILE A 60 1.43 -3.22 2.98
C ILE A 60 1.57 -3.31 4.51
N ASP A 61 0.47 -3.53 5.25
CA ASP A 61 0.45 -3.78 6.70
C ASP A 61 1.47 -4.87 7.08
N LYS A 62 1.38 -6.02 6.41
CA LYS A 62 2.31 -7.12 6.64
C LYS A 62 3.76 -6.72 6.38
N HIS A 63 4.03 -6.05 5.26
CA HIS A 63 5.40 -5.63 4.93
C HIS A 63 5.96 -4.62 5.92
N TYR A 64 5.16 -3.64 6.35
CA TYR A 64 5.59 -2.68 7.35
C TYR A 64 5.78 -3.31 8.71
N SER A 65 4.92 -4.23 9.13
CA SER A 65 5.09 -5.00 10.38
C SER A 65 6.40 -5.79 10.39
N ASP A 66 6.74 -6.45 9.28
CA ASP A 66 8.00 -7.19 9.12
C ASP A 66 9.21 -6.23 9.14
N GLN A 67 9.13 -5.10 8.43
CA GLN A 67 10.20 -4.09 8.39
C GLN A 67 10.42 -3.40 9.74
N ILE A 68 9.36 -3.07 10.48
CA ILE A 68 9.44 -2.52 11.83
C ILE A 68 10.17 -3.51 12.74
N SER A 69 9.76 -4.78 12.70
CA SER A 69 10.39 -5.84 13.49
C SER A 69 11.88 -5.99 13.16
N GLU A 70 12.24 -5.98 11.87
CA GLU A 70 13.65 -6.05 11.44
C GLU A 70 14.47 -4.86 11.94
N LEU A 71 13.93 -3.64 11.78
CA LEU A 71 14.60 -2.40 12.16
C LEU A 71 14.77 -2.29 13.68
N GLU A 72 13.74 -2.61 14.47
CA GLU A 72 13.81 -2.64 15.93
C GLU A 72 14.85 -3.64 16.44
N ASN A 73 14.86 -4.86 15.89
CA ASN A 73 15.83 -5.89 16.25
C ASN A 73 17.26 -5.50 15.88
N SER A 74 17.43 -4.79 14.75
CA SER A 74 18.75 -4.36 14.30
C SER A 74 19.30 -3.17 15.12
N GLY A 75 18.42 -2.36 15.72
CA GLY A 75 18.78 -1.10 16.37
C GLY A 75 19.35 -0.03 15.42
N LYS A 76 19.14 -0.20 14.10
CA LYS A 76 19.68 0.68 13.05
C LYS A 76 18.56 1.52 12.43
N GLU A 77 18.95 2.60 11.77
CA GLU A 77 18.07 3.43 10.94
C GLU A 77 16.80 3.94 11.67
N PRO A 78 16.95 4.61 12.84
CA PRO A 78 15.81 5.08 13.62
C PRO A 78 14.90 6.05 12.86
N GLU A 79 15.45 6.84 11.92
CA GLU A 79 14.65 7.71 11.05
C GLU A 79 13.74 6.93 10.10
N ILE A 80 14.22 5.81 9.56
CA ILE A 80 13.41 4.94 8.68
C ILE A 80 12.33 4.26 9.53
N LEU A 81 12.70 3.75 10.71
CA LEU A 81 11.77 3.10 11.63
C LEU A 81 10.59 4.01 12.00
N GLU A 82 10.86 5.25 12.40
CA GLU A 82 9.80 6.21 12.73
C GLU A 82 8.93 6.55 11.51
N THR A 83 9.54 6.64 10.32
CA THR A 83 8.80 6.89 9.07
C THR A 83 7.84 5.72 8.76
N ILE A 84 8.34 4.48 8.82
CA ILE A 84 7.54 3.28 8.54
C ILE A 84 6.43 3.12 9.58
N LYS A 85 6.72 3.32 10.88
CA LYS A 85 5.68 3.28 11.94
C LYS A 85 4.55 4.28 11.70
N LYS A 86 4.90 5.49 11.25
CA LYS A 86 3.89 6.49 10.92
C LYS A 86 3.03 6.03 9.74
N PHE A 87 3.64 5.61 8.64
CA PHE A 87 2.89 5.19 7.46
C PHE A 87 2.07 3.93 7.72
N HIS A 88 2.60 3.01 8.52
CA HIS A 88 1.87 1.82 8.97
C HIS A 88 0.58 2.16 9.69
N ALA A 89 0.59 3.16 10.58
CA ALA A 89 -0.64 3.62 11.23
C ALA A 89 -1.64 4.22 10.22
N ASP A 90 -1.17 4.95 9.22
CA ASP A 90 -2.02 5.50 8.16
C ASP A 90 -2.66 4.36 7.33
N GLU A 91 -1.91 3.31 6.97
CA GLU A 91 -2.45 2.18 6.16
C GLU A 91 -3.49 1.34 6.90
N LEU A 92 -3.32 1.17 8.22
CA LEU A 92 -4.34 0.50 9.03
C LEU A 92 -5.67 1.28 9.02
N GLU A 93 -5.61 2.62 9.01
CA GLU A 93 -6.81 3.46 8.86
C GLU A 93 -7.40 3.32 7.44
N HIS A 94 -6.55 3.30 6.41
CA HIS A 94 -6.96 3.10 5.02
C HIS A 94 -7.67 1.76 4.79
N GLU A 95 -7.13 0.67 5.37
CA GLU A 95 -7.71 -0.67 5.29
C GLU A 95 -9.11 -0.70 5.93
N GLU A 96 -9.27 -0.10 7.11
CA GLU A 96 -10.56 0.00 7.79
C GLU A 96 -11.57 0.83 6.99
N ILE A 97 -11.16 1.95 6.39
CA ILE A 97 -12.01 2.73 5.49
C ILE A 97 -12.46 1.87 4.31
N ALA A 98 -11.53 1.15 3.66
CA ALA A 98 -11.84 0.30 2.53
C ALA A 98 -12.84 -0.80 2.88
N LYS A 99 -12.68 -1.47 4.03
CA LYS A 99 -13.63 -2.47 4.53
C LYS A 99 -15.02 -1.88 4.77
N ASN A 100 -15.10 -0.70 5.38
CA ASN A 100 -16.37 -0.04 5.72
C ASN A 100 -17.13 0.47 4.49
N GLU A 101 -16.42 0.84 3.42
CA GLU A 101 -17.02 1.33 2.17
C GLU A 101 -17.55 0.22 1.27
N ILE A 102 -17.16 -1.05 1.51
CA ILE A 102 -17.69 -2.20 0.78
C ILE A 102 -19.09 -2.54 1.33
N SER A 103 -20.10 -2.13 0.59
CA SER A 103 -21.51 -2.19 1.02
C SER A 103 -22.31 -3.31 0.37
N GLU A 104 -21.81 -3.91 -0.71
CA GLU A 104 -22.51 -4.95 -1.46
C GLU A 104 -21.66 -6.21 -1.58
N ASN A 105 -22.31 -7.37 -1.54
CA ASN A 105 -21.64 -8.67 -1.63
C ASN A 105 -22.17 -9.44 -2.84
N THR A 106 -21.72 -9.04 -4.04
CA THR A 106 -22.13 -9.69 -5.30
C THR A 106 -21.27 -10.92 -5.60
N PRO A 107 -21.78 -11.91 -6.37
CA PRO A 107 -20.97 -13.07 -6.78
C PRO A 107 -19.69 -12.67 -7.53
N PHE A 108 -19.75 -11.62 -8.36
CA PHE A 108 -18.59 -11.06 -9.05
C PHE A 108 -17.55 -10.52 -8.05
N LEU A 109 -17.97 -9.69 -7.10
CA LEU A 109 -17.07 -9.13 -6.10
C LEU A 109 -16.40 -10.23 -5.25
N ASN A 110 -17.16 -11.26 -4.88
CA ASN A 110 -16.63 -12.39 -4.13
C ASN A 110 -15.59 -13.19 -4.94
N ALA A 111 -15.81 -13.38 -6.25
CA ALA A 111 -14.83 -13.99 -7.13
C ALA A 111 -13.57 -13.11 -7.28
N PHE A 112 -13.76 -11.79 -7.37
CA PHE A 112 -12.67 -10.82 -7.45
C PHE A 112 -11.82 -10.79 -6.18
N LYS A 113 -12.44 -10.74 -5.00
CA LYS A 113 -11.74 -10.82 -3.70
C LYS A 113 -10.90 -12.11 -3.57
N LYS A 114 -11.40 -13.24 -4.08
CA LYS A 114 -10.64 -14.51 -4.10
C LYS A 114 -9.44 -14.51 -5.03
N LEU A 115 -9.44 -13.65 -6.05
CA LEU A 115 -8.30 -13.50 -6.96
C LEU A 115 -7.21 -12.62 -6.34
N LEU A 116 -7.61 -11.68 -5.48
CA LEU A 116 -6.70 -10.73 -4.84
C LEU A 116 -5.96 -11.31 -3.62
N LYS A 117 -6.49 -12.38 -3.00
CA LYS A 117 -5.87 -13.11 -1.88
C LYS A 117 -5.17 -14.37 -2.38
#